data_AF-A0A0L0F6H2-F1
#
_entry.id   AF-A0A0L0F6H2-F1
#
_cell.length_a   1.000
_cell.length_b   1.000
_cell.length_c   1.000
_cell.angle_alpha   90.00
_cell.angle_beta   90.00
_cell.angle_gamma   90.00
#
_symmetry.space_group_name_H-M   'P 1'
#
loop_
_entity.id
_entity.type
_entity.pdbx_description
1 polymer ?
#
loop_
_entity_poly.entity_id
_entity_poly.type
_entity_poly.pdbx_seq_one_letter_code
_entity_poly.pdbx_strand_id
1 'polypeptide(L)'
;YSRDALATQVVVKRYIKSLLDVFEQCEDLESIEDLHLLVRIFMDLILLNVPCVVDELTEEDNILKVIGVFEYDPTQSEVRKHREFLTTQAKLVEAVPLPPAMVDKVHLNFRLQYLRDHVLMRQADDTAYTTINSCVYFTEMEIINVLSADDPFLDSLFAPLNGPSVTPEV
;
A
#
# COMPACT_ATOMS: atom_id res chain seq x y z
N TYR A 1 0.39 -2.24 28.13
CA TYR A 1 0.15 -3.03 26.92
C TYR A 1 0.28 -4.50 27.27
N SER A 2 -0.82 -5.26 27.19
CA SER A 2 -0.92 -6.63 27.73
C SER A 2 -0.13 -7.63 26.88
N ARG A 3 0.51 -8.60 27.54
CA ARG A 3 1.22 -9.74 26.90
C ARG A 3 0.39 -10.43 25.82
N ASP A 4 -0.92 -10.46 26.02
CA ASP A 4 -1.86 -11.11 25.11
C ASP A 4 -2.01 -10.34 23.79
N ALA A 5 -1.90 -9.00 23.81
CA ALA A 5 -1.94 -8.20 22.58
C ALA A 5 -0.70 -8.45 21.69
N LEU A 6 0.48 -8.56 22.32
CA LEU A 6 1.71 -8.92 21.62
C LEU A 6 1.65 -10.35 21.06
N ALA A 7 1.12 -11.29 21.83
CA ALA A 7 0.93 -12.68 21.37
C ALA A 7 -0.01 -12.73 20.15
N THR A 8 -1.13 -11.99 20.18
CA THR A 8 -2.06 -11.89 19.06
C THR A 8 -1.38 -11.30 17.83
N GLN A 9 -0.62 -10.22 17.96
CA GLN A 9 0.10 -9.62 16.82
C GLN A 9 1.09 -10.61 16.18
N VAL A 10 1.86 -11.34 16.99
CA VAL A 10 2.81 -12.35 16.47
C VAL A 10 2.08 -13.47 15.73
N VAL A 11 0.92 -13.91 16.23
CA VAL A 11 0.11 -14.95 15.59
C VAL A 11 -0.46 -14.44 14.26
N VAL A 12 -1.02 -13.23 14.24
CA VAL A 12 -1.56 -12.60 13.02
C VAL A 12 -0.47 -12.46 11.96
N LYS A 13 0.70 -11.93 12.35
CA LYS A 13 1.86 -11.80 11.47
C LYS A 13 2.27 -13.12 10.83
N ARG A 14 2.42 -14.17 11.64
CA ARG A 14 2.76 -15.50 11.14
C ARG A 14 1.69 -16.06 10.22
N TYR A 15 0.42 -15.88 10.57
CA TYR A 15 -0.69 -16.40 9.79
C TYR A 15 -0.78 -15.75 8.40
N ILE A 16 -0.72 -14.42 8.32
CA ILE A 16 -0.77 -13.69 7.05
C ILE A 16 0.43 -14.04 6.17
N LYS A 17 1.64 -14.11 6.74
CA LYS A 17 2.82 -14.52 5.97
C LYS A 17 2.71 -15.94 5.43
N SER A 18 2.24 -16.90 6.24
CA SER A 18 1.98 -18.26 5.76
C SER A 18 0.94 -18.30 4.64
N LEU A 19 -0.11 -17.46 4.69
CA LEU A 19 -1.10 -17.38 3.61
C LEU A 19 -0.49 -16.81 2.32
N LEU A 20 0.38 -15.80 2.44
CA LEU A 20 1.10 -15.25 1.29
C LEU A 20 2.07 -16.28 0.69
N ASP A 21 2.74 -17.09 1.51
CA ASP A 21 3.59 -18.18 1.04
C ASP A 21 2.79 -19.27 0.31
N VAL A 22 1.56 -19.55 0.77
CA VAL A 22 0.62 -20.46 0.08
C VAL A 22 0.17 -19.84 -1.23
N PHE A 23 -0.13 -18.54 -1.25
CA PHE A 23 -0.49 -17.83 -2.48
C PHE A 23 0.60 -17.94 -3.55
N GLU A 24 1.86 -17.72 -3.20
CA GLU A 24 2.99 -17.89 -4.14
C GLU A 24 3.09 -19.32 -4.67
N GLN A 25 2.92 -20.32 -3.82
CA GLN A 25 2.90 -21.72 -4.26
C GLN A 25 1.72 -22.04 -5.20
N CYS A 26 0.54 -21.52 -4.90
CA CYS A 26 -0.64 -21.69 -5.77
C CYS A 26 -0.45 -20.99 -7.12
N GLU A 27 0.19 -19.83 -7.13
CA GLU A 27 0.56 -19.07 -8.33
C GLU A 27 1.57 -19.86 -9.18
N ASP A 28 2.64 -20.39 -8.57
CA ASP A 28 3.64 -21.22 -9.24
C ASP A 28 3.07 -22.53 -9.82
N LEU A 29 2.08 -23.12 -9.15
CA LEU A 29 1.38 -24.32 -9.59
C LEU A 29 0.24 -24.03 -10.59
N GLU A 30 -0.02 -22.75 -10.89
CA GLU A 30 -1.15 -22.30 -11.70
C GLU A 30 -2.51 -22.83 -11.20
N SER A 31 -2.67 -23.02 -9.88
CA SER A 31 -3.89 -23.56 -9.25
C SER A 31 -4.96 -22.48 -9.11
N ILE A 32 -5.70 -22.25 -10.20
CA ILE A 32 -6.73 -21.20 -10.27
C ILE A 32 -7.83 -21.35 -9.21
N GLU A 33 -8.24 -22.58 -8.88
CA GLU A 33 -9.28 -22.81 -7.88
C GLU A 33 -8.84 -22.36 -6.47
N ASP A 34 -7.60 -22.67 -6.10
CA ASP A 34 -7.01 -22.26 -4.82
C ASP A 34 -6.76 -20.75 -4.79
N LEU A 35 -6.34 -20.15 -5.90
CA LEU A 35 -6.17 -18.70 -6.02
C LEU A 35 -7.50 -17.96 -5.82
N HIS A 36 -8.60 -18.45 -6.40
CA HIS A 36 -9.93 -17.90 -6.16
C HIS A 36 -10.41 -18.07 -4.70
N LEU A 37 -9.95 -19.12 -4.01
CA LEU A 37 -10.22 -19.28 -2.58
C LEU A 37 -9.42 -18.28 -1.76
N LEU A 38 -8.15 -18.06 -2.10
CA LEU A 38 -7.28 -17.08 -1.45
C LEU A 38 -7.83 -15.66 -1.60
N VAL A 39 -8.35 -15.27 -2.78
CA VAL A 39 -9.05 -13.98 -2.94
C VAL A 39 -10.15 -13.80 -1.90
N ARG A 40 -10.99 -14.81 -1.70
CA ARG A 40 -12.07 -14.77 -0.71
C ARG A 40 -11.53 -14.63 0.72
N ILE A 41 -10.51 -15.40 1.07
CA ILE A 41 -9.86 -15.33 2.38
C ILE A 41 -9.28 -13.93 2.65
N PHE A 42 -8.53 -13.37 1.69
CA PHE A 42 -7.92 -12.05 1.85
C PHE A 42 -8.97 -10.93 1.88
N MET A 43 -10.05 -11.05 1.10
CA MET A 43 -11.18 -10.12 1.19
C MET A 43 -11.82 -10.17 2.58
N ASP A 44 -12.10 -11.37 3.10
CA ASP A 44 -12.67 -11.54 4.44
C ASP A 44 -11.74 -10.95 5.51
N LEU A 45 -10.42 -11.14 5.40
CA LEU A 45 -9.43 -10.55 6.31
C LEU A 45 -9.46 -9.02 6.31
N ILE A 46 -9.64 -8.38 5.15
CA ILE A 46 -9.79 -6.93 5.05
C ILE A 46 -11.11 -6.48 5.70
N LEU A 47 -12.21 -7.19 5.39
CA LEU A 47 -13.54 -6.87 5.90
C LEU A 47 -13.73 -7.16 7.39
N LEU A 48 -12.92 -8.03 8.00
CA LEU A 48 -12.85 -8.19 9.46
C LEU A 48 -12.53 -6.87 10.17
N ASN A 49 -11.83 -5.97 9.47
CA ASN A 49 -11.51 -4.63 9.93
C ASN A 49 -10.85 -4.58 11.32
N VAL A 50 -10.03 -5.59 11.63
CA VAL A 50 -9.23 -5.66 12.85
C VAL A 50 -7.93 -4.89 12.61
N PRO A 51 -7.57 -3.88 13.42
CA PRO A 51 -6.41 -3.03 13.17
C PRO A 51 -5.12 -3.81 12.92
N CYS A 52 -4.78 -4.78 13.78
CA CYS A 52 -3.53 -5.55 13.60
C CYS A 52 -3.51 -6.45 12.34
N VAL A 53 -4.69 -6.83 11.82
CA VAL A 53 -4.79 -7.57 10.55
C VAL A 53 -4.56 -6.62 9.39
N VAL A 54 -5.22 -5.46 9.39
CA VAL A 54 -5.05 -4.44 8.34
C VAL A 54 -3.61 -3.91 8.32
N ASP A 55 -3.02 -3.64 9.48
CA ASP A 55 -1.64 -3.19 9.60
C ASP A 55 -0.66 -4.20 8.99
N GLU A 56 -0.84 -5.49 9.25
CA GLU A 56 0.03 -6.53 8.69
C GLU A 56 -0.22 -6.74 7.18
N LEU A 57 -1.47 -6.71 6.71
CA LEU A 57 -1.78 -6.81 5.27
C LEU A 57 -1.19 -5.63 4.48
N THR A 58 -1.13 -4.47 5.10
CA THR A 58 -0.65 -3.22 4.49
C THR A 58 0.82 -2.91 4.80
N GLU A 59 1.52 -3.81 5.51
CA GLU A 59 2.96 -3.72 5.74
C GLU A 59 3.70 -3.69 4.37
N GLU A 60 4.78 -2.93 4.30
CA GLU A 60 5.52 -2.67 3.05
C GLU A 60 5.93 -3.94 2.31
N ASP A 61 6.37 -4.96 3.05
CA ASP A 61 6.78 -6.26 2.50
C ASP A 61 5.60 -7.11 1.98
N ASN A 62 4.39 -6.83 2.46
CA ASN A 62 3.21 -7.65 2.21
C ASN A 62 2.27 -7.02 1.18
N ILE A 63 2.12 -5.69 1.17
CA ILE A 63 1.08 -4.98 0.42
C ILE A 63 1.07 -5.31 -1.08
N LEU A 64 2.25 -5.45 -1.70
CA LEU A 64 2.33 -5.78 -3.13
C LEU A 64 1.86 -7.21 -3.41
N LYS A 65 2.15 -8.16 -2.52
CA LYS A 65 1.67 -9.53 -2.61
C LYS A 65 0.16 -9.60 -2.37
N VAL A 66 -0.35 -8.85 -1.39
CA VAL A 66 -1.79 -8.73 -1.13
C VAL A 66 -2.53 -8.19 -2.34
N ILE A 67 -2.02 -7.13 -2.99
CA ILE A 67 -2.57 -6.63 -4.26
C ILE A 67 -2.53 -7.72 -5.34
N GLY A 68 -1.45 -8.51 -5.39
CA GLY A 68 -1.30 -9.66 -6.29
C GLY A 68 -2.37 -10.73 -6.12
N VAL A 69 -2.80 -11.02 -4.89
CA VAL A 69 -3.90 -11.96 -4.63
C VAL A 69 -5.15 -11.55 -5.42
N PHE A 70 -5.48 -10.25 -5.41
CA PHE A 70 -6.68 -9.73 -6.08
C PHE A 70 -6.59 -9.66 -7.61
N GLU A 71 -5.44 -9.95 -8.22
CA GLU A 71 -5.34 -10.15 -9.68
C GLU A 71 -6.13 -11.39 -10.14
N TYR A 72 -6.41 -12.32 -9.21
CA TYR A 72 -7.13 -13.56 -9.43
C TYR A 72 -8.62 -13.49 -9.03
N ASP A 73 -9.17 -12.30 -8.88
CA ASP A 73 -10.57 -12.15 -8.51
C ASP A 73 -11.53 -12.68 -9.60
N PRO A 74 -12.32 -13.74 -9.31
CA PRO A 74 -13.20 -14.37 -10.31
C PRO A 74 -14.38 -13.48 -10.72
N THR A 75 -14.65 -12.39 -9.99
CA THR A 75 -15.72 -11.44 -10.32
C THR A 75 -15.30 -10.42 -11.37
N GLN A 76 -14.00 -10.32 -11.68
CA GLN A 76 -13.50 -9.42 -12.71
C GLN A 76 -13.65 -10.05 -14.09
N SER A 77 -14.10 -9.25 -15.04
CA SER A 77 -14.27 -9.67 -16.44
C SER A 77 -12.94 -9.80 -17.19
N GLU A 78 -11.89 -9.15 -16.70
CA GLU A 78 -10.56 -9.15 -17.30
C GLU A 78 -9.52 -9.28 -16.21
N VAL A 79 -8.46 -10.06 -16.48
CA VAL A 79 -7.31 -10.19 -15.60
C VAL A 79 -6.56 -8.86 -15.58
N ARG A 80 -6.49 -8.23 -14.39
CA ARG A 80 -5.74 -6.99 -14.20
C ARG A 80 -4.37 -7.29 -13.66
N LYS A 81 -3.35 -6.76 -14.32
CA LYS A 81 -1.95 -6.89 -13.89
C LYS A 81 -1.54 -5.73 -12.98
N HIS A 82 -2.12 -5.69 -11.79
CA HIS A 82 -1.87 -4.67 -10.78
C HIS A 82 -0.39 -4.57 -10.38
N ARG A 83 0.27 -5.69 -10.07
CA ARG A 83 1.69 -5.75 -9.70
C ARG A 83 2.59 -5.25 -10.83
N GLU A 84 2.31 -5.64 -12.07
CA GLU A 84 3.07 -5.16 -13.24
C GLU A 84 2.98 -3.63 -13.36
N PHE A 85 1.77 -3.06 -13.27
CA PHE A 85 1.57 -1.62 -13.29
C PHE A 85 2.34 -0.90 -12.17
N LEU A 86 2.20 -1.39 -10.93
CA LEU A 86 2.79 -0.77 -9.74
C LEU A 86 4.32 -0.83 -9.71
N THR A 87 4.93 -1.82 -10.37
CA THR A 87 6.39 -2.00 -10.38
C THR A 87 7.08 -1.43 -11.60
N THR A 88 6.39 -1.35 -12.75
CA THR A 88 7.02 -0.95 -14.02
C THR A 88 6.54 0.38 -14.57
N GLN A 89 5.26 0.74 -14.34
CA GLN A 89 4.62 1.91 -14.95
C GLN A 89 4.47 3.07 -13.96
N ALA A 90 4.17 2.77 -12.69
CA ALA A 90 4.04 3.76 -11.63
C ALA A 90 5.41 4.29 -11.17
N LYS A 91 5.96 5.24 -11.94
CA LYS A 91 7.25 5.87 -11.63
C LYS A 91 7.06 7.10 -10.76
N LEU A 92 7.86 7.19 -9.69
CA LEU A 92 7.96 8.41 -8.91
C LEU A 92 8.66 9.49 -9.74
N VAL A 93 8.06 10.66 -9.83
CA VAL A 93 8.67 11.85 -10.44
C VAL A 93 9.07 12.78 -9.32
N GLU A 94 10.38 12.90 -9.09
CA GLU A 94 10.94 13.71 -8.02
C GLU A 94 11.19 15.14 -8.52
N ALA A 95 10.51 16.11 -7.92
CA ALA A 95 10.82 17.53 -8.15
C ALA A 95 12.12 17.96 -7.45
N VAL A 96 12.38 17.36 -6.28
CA VAL A 96 13.61 17.46 -5.49
C VAL A 96 13.97 16.04 -5.06
N PRO A 97 15.26 15.65 -5.10
CA PRO A 97 15.68 14.32 -4.69
C PRO A 97 15.25 14.01 -3.25
N LEU A 98 14.60 12.86 -3.07
CA LEU A 98 14.17 12.35 -1.77
C LEU A 98 15.19 11.36 -1.19
N PRO A 99 15.32 11.27 0.14
CA PRO A 99 16.06 10.18 0.77
C PRO A 99 15.47 8.81 0.38
N PRO A 100 16.27 7.73 0.21
CA PRO A 100 15.75 6.42 -0.18
C PRO A 100 14.60 5.90 0.70
N ALA A 101 14.72 6.03 2.02
CA ALA A 101 13.66 5.64 2.96
C ALA A 101 12.34 6.41 2.75
N MET A 102 12.41 7.63 2.19
CA MET A 102 11.23 8.41 1.85
C MET A 102 10.60 7.98 0.53
N VAL A 103 11.43 7.62 -0.45
CA VAL A 103 10.97 7.03 -1.72
C VAL A 103 10.15 5.77 -1.45
N ASP A 104 10.65 4.89 -0.58
CA ASP A 104 9.95 3.67 -0.14
C ASP A 104 8.59 4.00 0.49
N LYS A 105 8.54 5.00 1.38
CA LYS A 105 7.29 5.48 2.01
C LYS A 105 6.30 6.09 1.02
N VAL A 106 6.77 6.85 0.04
CA VAL A 106 5.93 7.40 -1.03
C VAL A 106 5.36 6.26 -1.89
N HIS A 107 6.15 5.25 -2.21
CA HIS A 107 5.66 4.07 -2.93
C HIS A 107 4.64 3.27 -2.09
N LEU A 108 4.87 3.10 -0.79
CA LEU A 108 3.90 2.48 0.12
C LEU A 108 2.58 3.26 0.12
N ASN A 109 2.63 4.59 0.26
CA ASN A 109 1.46 5.45 0.21
C ASN A 109 0.67 5.28 -1.11
N PHE A 110 1.38 5.28 -2.24
CA PHE A 110 0.76 5.06 -3.54
C PHE A 110 0.10 3.68 -3.65
N ARG A 111 0.74 2.61 -3.14
CA ARG A 111 0.17 1.26 -3.11
C ARG A 111 -1.07 1.16 -2.22
N LEU A 112 -1.08 1.84 -1.08
CA LEU A 112 -2.26 1.94 -0.20
C LEU A 112 -3.44 2.62 -0.91
N GLN A 113 -3.19 3.75 -1.55
CA GLN A 113 -4.20 4.45 -2.35
C GLN A 113 -4.69 3.56 -3.51
N TYR A 114 -3.78 2.84 -4.17
CA TYR A 114 -4.14 1.93 -5.26
C TYR A 114 -5.00 0.76 -4.78
N LEU A 115 -4.65 0.14 -3.65
CA LEU A 115 -5.45 -0.91 -3.01
C LEU A 115 -6.87 -0.38 -2.73
N ARG A 116 -6.98 0.82 -2.16
CA ARG A 116 -8.28 1.47 -1.89
C ARG A 116 -9.09 1.72 -3.17
N ASP A 117 -8.49 2.37 -4.16
CA ASP A 117 -9.22 2.96 -5.29
C ASP A 117 -9.39 2.01 -6.49
N HIS A 118 -8.50 1.03 -6.65
CA HIS A 118 -8.50 0.18 -7.85
C HIS A 118 -8.81 -1.28 -7.55
N VAL A 119 -8.46 -1.75 -6.36
CA VAL A 119 -8.68 -3.14 -5.95
C VAL A 119 -9.99 -3.24 -5.17
N LEU A 120 -10.16 -2.44 -4.12
CA LEU A 120 -11.28 -2.59 -3.17
C LEU A 120 -12.54 -1.79 -3.50
N MET A 121 -12.49 -0.88 -4.48
CA MET A 121 -13.53 0.13 -4.79
C MET A 121 -14.97 -0.42 -4.89
N ARG A 122 -15.17 -1.69 -5.22
CA ARG A 122 -16.51 -2.31 -5.37
C ARG A 122 -16.87 -3.31 -4.29
N GLN A 123 -15.90 -3.73 -3.47
CA GLN A 123 -16.01 -4.92 -2.61
C GLN A 123 -15.87 -4.57 -1.13
N ALA A 124 -15.17 -3.48 -0.80
CA ALA A 124 -15.06 -2.99 0.57
C ALA A 124 -16.34 -2.27 1.03
N ASP A 125 -16.66 -2.42 2.32
CA ASP A 125 -17.66 -1.60 2.99
C ASP A 125 -17.08 -0.25 3.42
N ASP A 126 -17.95 0.69 3.81
CA ASP A 126 -17.54 2.03 4.26
C ASP A 126 -16.53 1.98 5.43
N THR A 127 -16.64 0.94 6.26
CA THR A 127 -15.74 0.73 7.40
C THR A 127 -14.33 0.37 6.95
N ALA A 128 -14.17 -0.65 6.11
CA ALA A 128 -12.86 -1.04 5.57
C ALA A 128 -12.23 0.09 4.75
N TYR A 129 -13.04 0.82 3.97
CA TYR A 129 -12.58 1.99 3.23
C TYR A 129 -12.01 3.07 4.16
N THR A 130 -12.70 3.35 5.28
CA THR A 130 -12.25 4.33 6.28
C THR A 130 -10.94 3.91 6.95
N THR A 131 -10.77 2.62 7.24
CA THR A 131 -9.55 2.10 7.87
C THR A 131 -8.35 2.21 6.93
N ILE A 132 -8.48 1.77 5.67
CA ILE A 132 -7.39 1.93 4.69
C ILE A 132 -7.08 3.42 4.46
N ASN A 133 -8.09 4.28 4.43
CA ASN A 133 -7.88 5.73 4.32
C ASN A 133 -7.11 6.31 5.52
N SER A 134 -7.29 5.73 6.70
CA SER A 134 -6.50 6.09 7.88
C SER A 134 -5.03 5.65 7.71
N CYS A 135 -4.76 4.46 7.17
CA CYS A 135 -3.41 4.00 6.83
C CYS A 135 -2.72 4.93 5.83
N VAL A 136 -3.44 5.37 4.78
CA VAL A 136 -2.97 6.38 3.82
C VAL A 136 -2.58 7.66 4.55
N TYR A 137 -3.48 8.20 5.37
CA TYR A 137 -3.25 9.43 6.13
C TYR A 137 -2.04 9.34 7.07
N PHE A 138 -1.89 8.24 7.82
CA PHE A 138 -0.73 8.05 8.70
C PHE A 138 0.57 8.01 7.91
N THR A 139 0.58 7.34 6.76
CA THR A 139 1.77 7.31 5.88
C THR A 139 2.10 8.70 5.34
N GLU A 140 1.09 9.49 4.93
CA GLU A 140 1.28 10.89 4.49
C GLU A 140 1.83 11.76 5.62
N MET A 141 1.33 11.60 6.84
CA MET A 141 1.84 12.33 8.01
C MET A 141 3.29 11.96 8.32
N GLU A 142 3.67 10.69 8.24
CA GLU A 142 5.07 10.28 8.40
C GLU A 142 5.98 10.94 7.36
N ILE A 143 5.57 10.91 6.08
CA ILE A 143 6.31 11.54 4.98
C ILE A 143 6.49 13.05 5.25
N ILE A 144 5.39 13.75 5.54
CA ILE A 144 5.40 15.19 5.79
C ILE A 144 6.25 15.52 7.00
N ASN A 145 6.12 14.79 8.10
CA ASN A 145 6.87 15.06 9.34
C ASN A 145 8.39 14.97 9.10
N VAL A 146 8.85 13.93 8.41
CA VAL A 146 10.28 13.75 8.13
C VAL A 146 10.79 14.82 7.17
N LEU A 147 10.07 15.12 6.09
CA LEU A 147 10.49 16.15 5.12
C LEU A 147 10.45 17.56 5.71
N SER A 148 9.48 17.85 6.58
CA SER A 148 9.36 19.17 7.24
C SER A 148 10.45 19.44 8.28
N ALA A 149 11.16 18.40 8.71
CA ALA A 149 12.29 18.51 9.63
C ALA A 149 13.65 18.49 8.91
N ASP A 150 13.67 18.38 7.58
CA ASP A 150 14.88 18.34 6.75
C ASP A 150 15.12 19.73 6.12
N ASP A 151 15.82 20.60 6.85
CA ASP A 151 16.12 21.98 6.39
C ASP A 151 16.78 22.01 5.00
N PRO A 152 17.80 21.18 4.68
CA PRO A 152 18.37 21.11 3.33
C PRO A 152 17.36 20.75 2.22
N PHE A 153 16.44 19.82 2.50
CA PHE A 153 15.38 19.47 1.57
C PHE A 153 14.44 20.67 1.35
N LEU A 154 14.01 21.34 2.43
CA LEU A 154 13.13 22.52 2.36
C LEU A 154 13.79 23.68 1.60
N ASP A 155 15.07 23.94 1.85
CA ASP A 155 15.84 24.95 1.12
C ASP A 155 15.86 24.65 -0.38
N SER A 156 16.08 23.39 -0.76
CA SER A 156 16.09 22.95 -2.16
C SER A 156 14.70 23.04 -2.80
N LEU A 157 13.65 22.70 -2.04
CA LEU A 157 12.26 22.78 -2.48
C LEU A 157 11.80 24.22 -2.73
N PHE A 158 12.19 25.16 -1.87
CA PHE A 158 11.78 26.55 -1.96
C PHE A 158 12.75 27.44 -2.75
N ALA A 159 13.94 26.97 -3.11
CA ALA A 159 14.90 27.70 -3.93
C ALA A 159 14.29 28.33 -5.21
N PRO A 160 13.40 27.66 -5.97
CA PRO A 160 12.76 28.26 -7.15
C PRO A 160 11.87 29.47 -6.83
N LEU A 161 11.30 29.55 -5.62
CA LEU A 161 10.44 30.67 -5.21
C LEU A 161 11.24 31.92 -4.82
N ASN A 162 12.52 31.76 -4.50
CA ASN A 162 13.43 32.84 -4.08
C ASN A 162 14.16 33.52 -5.24
N GLY A 163 13.96 33.05 -6.48
CA GLY A 163 14.46 33.71 -7.70
C GLY A 163 13.66 34.98 -8.03
N PRO A 164 14.19 35.88 -8.87
CA PRO A 164 13.44 37.07 -9.30
C PRO A 164 12.15 36.60 -9.99
N SER A 165 11.02 37.12 -9.52
CA SER A 165 9.69 36.91 -10.10
C SER A 165 9.78 36.97 -11.62
N VAL A 166 9.48 35.87 -12.30
CA VAL A 166 9.27 35.89 -13.74
C VAL A 166 8.11 36.86 -13.98
N THR A 167 8.43 38.06 -14.45
CA THR A 167 7.45 39.00 -14.98
C THR A 167 6.68 38.28 -16.08
N PRO A 168 5.34 38.32 -16.08
CA PRO A 168 4.55 37.70 -17.13
C PRO A 168 4.92 38.37 -18.46
N GLU A 169 5.36 37.58 -19.44
CA GLU A 169 5.51 38.05 -20.81
C GLU A 169 4.13 38.50 -21.32
N VAL A 170 4.10 39.73 -21.84
CA VAL A 170 2.92 40.47 -22.35
C VAL A 170 2.47 39.92 -23.70
#